data_AF-A0A2T5NFZ2-F1
#
_entry.id   AF-A0A2T5NFZ2-F1
#
_cell.length_a   1.000
_cell.length_b   1.000
_cell.length_c   1.000
_cell.angle_alpha   90.00
_cell.angle_beta   90.00
_cell.angle_gamma   90.00
#
_symmetry.space_group_name_H-M   'P 1'
#
loop_
_entity.id
_entity.type
_entity.pdbx_description
1 polymer ?
#
loop_
_entity_poly.entity_id
_entity_poly.type
_entity_poly.pdbx_seq_one_letter_code
_entity_poly.pdbx_strand_id
1 'polypeptide(L)'
;MSARDRIAGELQAGGEGARIAVEALAVLAGLKPLARFTAGRDSAARLCALLDACGLRHGRYVPPPDDWGYRHATAEERAAFSRNDARVYYALDAEALERGLDAQRRQDNVALGRALGYPACCIAANEYFGAAPMTDLLRVARTPGGRDWRLNVFLTEMEVGRGSPYYLISHFPCHLGCRASVDYAAALLEVLRDAAPAFAAQLERLLPLPLLLRDEEEPPEARRYGNFGAQLYGGAVGDAVFYQGWRPLRSSDRLPEARLDQGDCIAWQEEDLCVLSARNGREVARLPTERWHLVAFQ
;
A
#
# COMPACT_ATOMS: atom_id res chain seq x y z
N MET A 1 -23.49 9.93 -16.94
CA MET A 1 -22.33 9.74 -16.05
C MET A 1 -21.56 8.53 -16.55
N SER A 2 -20.32 8.74 -16.96
CA SER A 2 -19.46 7.68 -17.48
C SER A 2 -19.06 6.70 -16.36
N ALA A 3 -18.52 5.52 -16.72
CA ALA A 3 -17.96 4.59 -15.75
C ALA A 3 -16.80 5.24 -14.95
N ARG A 4 -15.99 6.08 -15.61
CA ARG A 4 -14.89 6.81 -14.96
C ARG A 4 -15.41 7.83 -13.95
N ASP A 5 -16.46 8.58 -14.29
CA ASP A 5 -17.06 9.58 -13.37
C ASP A 5 -17.61 8.90 -12.11
N ARG A 6 -18.24 7.72 -12.26
CA ARG A 6 -18.77 6.91 -11.14
C ARG A 6 -17.66 6.52 -10.17
N ILE A 7 -16.56 5.98 -10.69
CA ILE A 7 -15.43 5.54 -9.88
C ILE A 7 -14.71 6.74 -9.25
N ALA A 8 -14.50 7.83 -10.00
CA ALA A 8 -13.88 9.04 -9.47
C ALA A 8 -14.68 9.67 -8.33
N GLY A 9 -16.02 9.58 -8.37
CA GLY A 9 -16.89 10.00 -7.27
C GLY A 9 -16.58 9.29 -5.95
N GLU A 10 -16.19 8.02 -5.97
CA GLU A 10 -15.81 7.30 -4.74
C GLU A 10 -14.49 7.80 -4.15
N LEU A 11 -13.54 8.30 -4.96
CA LEU A 11 -12.31 8.92 -4.43
C LEU A 11 -12.63 10.19 -3.64
N GLN A 12 -13.62 10.97 -4.09
CA GLN A 12 -14.06 12.18 -3.40
C GLN A 12 -14.88 11.86 -2.15
N ALA A 13 -15.74 10.84 -2.22
CA ALA A 13 -16.55 10.39 -1.09
C ALA A 13 -15.70 9.73 0.02
N GLY A 14 -14.54 9.18 -0.34
CA GLY A 14 -13.66 8.48 0.58
C GLY A 14 -14.19 7.09 0.97
N GLY A 15 -13.74 6.58 2.11
CA GLY A 15 -14.18 5.29 2.63
C GLY A 15 -13.70 4.10 1.79
N GLU A 16 -14.50 3.04 1.72
CA GLU A 16 -14.11 1.78 1.07
C GLU A 16 -14.11 1.84 -0.45
N GLY A 17 -14.95 2.69 -1.05
CA GLY A 17 -14.99 2.86 -2.50
C GLY A 17 -13.70 3.49 -3.03
N ALA A 18 -13.19 4.51 -2.33
CA ALA A 18 -11.92 5.14 -2.66
C ALA A 18 -10.78 4.11 -2.77
N ARG A 19 -10.78 3.07 -1.92
CA ARG A 19 -9.74 2.04 -1.88
C ARG A 19 -9.63 1.24 -3.18
N ILE A 20 -10.76 1.00 -3.83
CA ILE A 20 -10.80 0.25 -5.08
C ILE A 20 -10.74 1.17 -6.29
N ALA A 21 -11.05 2.46 -6.11
CA ALA A 21 -11.24 3.38 -7.22
C ALA A 21 -9.96 3.67 -8.01
N VAL A 22 -8.80 3.74 -7.35
CA VAL A 22 -7.50 3.90 -8.03
C VAL A 22 -7.25 2.77 -9.03
N GLU A 23 -7.40 1.53 -8.56
CA GLU A 23 -7.18 0.32 -9.37
C GLU A 23 -8.28 0.12 -10.42
N ALA A 24 -9.53 0.46 -10.09
CA ALA A 24 -10.63 0.43 -11.06
C ALA A 24 -10.43 1.44 -12.20
N LEU A 25 -9.91 2.64 -11.92
CA LEU A 25 -9.52 3.60 -12.95
C LEU A 25 -8.36 3.07 -13.80
N ALA A 26 -7.38 2.39 -13.20
CA ALA A 26 -6.30 1.75 -13.95
C ALA A 26 -6.83 0.69 -14.94
N VAL A 27 -7.78 -0.15 -14.52
CA VAL A 27 -8.42 -1.14 -15.39
C VAL A 27 -9.27 -0.48 -16.49
N LEU A 28 -10.09 0.53 -16.14
CA LEU A 28 -10.91 1.28 -17.11
C LEU A 28 -10.09 2.11 -18.10
N ALA A 29 -8.84 2.42 -17.77
CA ALA A 29 -7.88 3.07 -18.65
C ALA A 29 -7.06 2.08 -19.49
N GLY A 30 -7.21 0.77 -19.27
CA GLY A 30 -6.43 -0.26 -19.95
C GLY A 30 -4.98 -0.37 -19.46
N LEU A 31 -4.63 0.26 -18.33
CA LEU A 31 -3.30 0.16 -17.74
C LEU A 31 -3.08 -1.16 -17.02
N LYS A 32 -4.16 -1.78 -16.51
CA LYS A 32 -4.13 -3.11 -15.90
C LYS A 32 -5.17 -4.04 -16.54
N PRO A 33 -4.80 -5.29 -16.82
CA PRO A 33 -5.75 -6.30 -17.30
C PRO A 33 -6.70 -6.77 -16.20
N LEU A 34 -6.27 -6.73 -14.94
CA LEU A 34 -6.99 -7.25 -13.78
C LEU A 34 -6.59 -6.46 -12.53
N ALA A 35 -7.55 -6.27 -11.63
CA ALA A 35 -7.29 -5.81 -10.28
C ALA A 35 -8.09 -6.63 -9.26
N ARG A 36 -7.80 -6.42 -7.98
CA ARG A 36 -8.46 -7.13 -6.88
C ARG A 36 -8.61 -6.24 -5.65
N PHE A 37 -9.57 -6.58 -4.80
CA PHE A 37 -9.69 -6.03 -3.46
C PHE A 37 -10.14 -7.09 -2.47
N THR A 38 -9.94 -6.81 -1.18
CA THR A 38 -10.52 -7.57 -0.07
C THR A 38 -11.41 -6.63 0.73
N ALA A 39 -12.65 -7.05 1.00
CA ALA A 39 -13.60 -6.27 1.79
C ALA A 39 -14.55 -7.19 2.56
N GLY A 40 -15.18 -6.67 3.61
CA GLY A 40 -16.25 -7.38 4.31
C GLY A 40 -17.41 -7.73 3.38
N ARG A 41 -18.21 -8.76 3.67
CA ARG A 41 -19.28 -9.26 2.78
C ARG A 41 -20.24 -8.18 2.28
N ASP A 42 -20.76 -7.34 3.18
CA ASP A 42 -21.72 -6.28 2.82
C ASP A 42 -21.07 -5.22 1.93
N SER A 43 -19.86 -4.80 2.30
CA SER A 43 -19.01 -3.92 1.51
C SER A 43 -18.72 -4.49 0.13
N ALA A 44 -18.37 -5.77 0.04
CA ALA A 44 -18.10 -6.46 -1.21
C ALA A 44 -19.33 -6.48 -2.11
N ALA A 45 -20.54 -6.67 -1.57
CA ALA A 45 -21.77 -6.59 -2.36
C ALA A 45 -21.99 -5.20 -2.96
N ARG A 46 -21.84 -4.13 -2.15
CA ARG A 46 -21.92 -2.74 -2.63
C ARG A 46 -20.90 -2.45 -3.72
N LEU A 47 -19.64 -2.85 -3.49
CA LEU A 47 -18.54 -2.61 -4.43
C LEU A 47 -18.71 -3.43 -5.72
N CYS A 48 -19.22 -4.67 -5.66
CA CYS A 48 -19.56 -5.45 -6.86
C CYS A 48 -20.63 -4.74 -7.70
N ALA A 49 -21.68 -4.21 -7.06
CA ALA A 49 -22.72 -3.47 -7.78
C ALA A 49 -22.17 -2.19 -8.46
N LEU A 50 -21.20 -1.52 -7.83
CA LEU A 50 -20.48 -0.41 -8.44
C LEU A 50 -19.66 -0.88 -9.67
N LEU A 51 -18.96 -2.00 -9.57
CA LEU A 51 -18.21 -2.58 -10.70
C LEU A 51 -19.14 -2.95 -11.86
N ASP A 52 -20.27 -3.60 -11.59
CA ASP A 52 -21.30 -3.92 -12.59
C ASP A 52 -21.81 -2.66 -13.29
N ALA A 53 -22.10 -1.61 -12.51
CA ALA A 53 -22.52 -0.32 -13.01
C ALA A 53 -21.44 0.38 -13.87
N CYS A 54 -20.18 -0.02 -13.75
CA CYS A 54 -19.06 0.48 -14.55
C CYS A 54 -18.71 -0.44 -15.74
N GLY A 55 -19.46 -1.53 -15.94
CA GLY A 55 -19.20 -2.51 -16.99
C GLY A 55 -17.98 -3.40 -16.71
N LEU A 56 -17.52 -3.45 -15.46
CA LEU A 56 -16.43 -4.32 -15.03
C LEU A 56 -17.00 -5.67 -14.61
N ARG A 57 -16.44 -6.74 -15.17
CA ARG A 57 -16.74 -8.11 -14.76
C ARG A 57 -16.02 -8.39 -13.45
N HIS A 58 -16.64 -9.13 -12.55
CA HIS A 58 -16.02 -9.52 -11.29
C HIS A 58 -16.29 -10.98 -10.93
N GLY A 59 -15.39 -11.53 -10.13
CA GLY A 59 -15.47 -12.88 -9.61
C GLY A 59 -14.93 -12.93 -8.18
N ARG A 60 -15.53 -13.81 -7.36
CA ARG A 60 -15.15 -13.96 -5.96
C ARG A 60 -14.26 -15.17 -5.77
N TYR A 61 -13.19 -14.98 -5.00
CA TYR A 61 -12.39 -16.05 -4.46
C TYR A 61 -12.64 -16.13 -2.95
N VAL A 62 -13.05 -17.31 -2.49
CA VAL A 62 -13.14 -17.62 -1.07
C VAL A 62 -11.91 -18.45 -0.75
N PRO A 63 -10.95 -17.91 0.04
CA PRO A 63 -9.77 -18.67 0.43
C PRO A 63 -10.18 -19.99 1.12
N PRO A 64 -9.61 -21.13 0.74
CA PRO A 64 -9.78 -22.34 1.52
C PRO A 64 -9.10 -22.19 2.89
N PRO A 65 -9.46 -22.99 3.91
CA PRO A 65 -8.90 -22.87 5.27
C PRO A 65 -7.37 -23.01 5.32
N ASP A 66 -6.77 -23.69 4.37
CA ASP A 66 -5.34 -23.89 4.19
C ASP A 66 -4.71 -22.90 3.20
N ASP A 67 -5.41 -21.82 2.83
CA ASP A 67 -4.84 -20.79 1.95
C ASP A 67 -3.55 -20.24 2.54
N TRP A 68 -2.61 -19.96 1.67
CA TRP A 68 -1.24 -19.63 2.03
C TRP A 68 -1.13 -18.42 2.98
N GLY A 69 -2.04 -17.44 2.83
CA GLY A 69 -2.16 -16.28 3.74
C GLY A 69 -2.60 -16.63 5.17
N TYR A 70 -3.07 -17.86 5.41
CA TYR A 70 -3.55 -18.37 6.70
C TYR A 70 -2.80 -19.61 7.18
N ARG A 71 -1.69 -20.00 6.52
CA ARG A 71 -0.90 -21.18 6.93
C ARG A 71 -0.32 -21.04 8.34
N HIS A 72 -0.16 -19.80 8.82
CA HIS A 72 0.30 -19.49 10.17
C HIS A 72 -0.86 -19.21 11.14
N ALA A 73 -2.09 -19.01 10.63
CA ALA A 73 -3.30 -18.71 11.40
C ALA A 73 -3.62 -19.82 12.41
N THR A 74 -4.08 -19.46 13.60
CA THR A 74 -4.76 -20.40 14.49
C THR A 74 -6.10 -20.82 13.87
N ALA A 75 -6.66 -21.93 14.34
CA ALA A 75 -7.98 -22.38 13.86
C ALA A 75 -9.09 -21.34 14.13
N GLU A 76 -8.99 -20.61 15.24
CA GLU A 76 -9.93 -19.54 15.62
C GLU A 76 -9.77 -18.31 14.71
N GLU A 77 -8.54 -17.89 14.41
CA GLU A 77 -8.26 -16.81 13.46
C GLU A 77 -8.76 -17.16 12.05
N ARG A 78 -8.49 -18.38 11.57
CA ARG A 78 -9.04 -18.86 10.29
C ARG A 78 -10.56 -18.79 10.26
N ALA A 79 -11.20 -19.19 11.36
CA ALA A 79 -12.64 -19.14 11.50
C ALA A 79 -13.18 -17.71 11.53
N ALA A 80 -12.43 -16.73 12.03
CA ALA A 80 -12.80 -15.32 12.03
C ALA A 80 -12.62 -14.67 10.63
N PHE A 81 -11.50 -14.93 9.95
CA PHE A 81 -11.21 -14.38 8.61
C PHE A 81 -12.13 -14.95 7.52
N SER A 82 -12.32 -16.27 7.48
CA SER A 82 -13.13 -16.95 6.45
C SER A 82 -14.63 -16.61 6.52
N ARG A 83 -15.13 -16.11 7.66
CA ARG A 83 -16.55 -15.79 7.82
C ARG A 83 -16.93 -14.43 7.25
N ASN A 84 -16.04 -13.43 7.24
CA ASN A 84 -16.46 -12.05 7.04
C ASN A 84 -15.89 -11.35 5.81
N ASP A 85 -14.77 -11.79 5.25
CA ASP A 85 -14.12 -11.11 4.12
C ASP A 85 -14.28 -11.86 2.79
N ALA A 86 -14.41 -11.10 1.70
CA ALA A 86 -14.44 -11.59 0.33
C ALA A 86 -13.27 -10.98 -0.46
N ARG A 87 -12.49 -11.85 -1.14
CA ARG A 87 -11.51 -11.41 -2.13
C ARG A 87 -12.20 -11.35 -3.49
N VAL A 88 -12.27 -10.17 -4.07
CA VAL A 88 -12.95 -9.90 -5.34
C VAL A 88 -11.92 -9.54 -6.39
N TYR A 89 -11.97 -10.22 -7.53
CA TYR A 89 -11.18 -9.95 -8.73
C TYR A 89 -12.08 -9.29 -9.77
N TYR A 90 -11.55 -8.35 -10.55
CA TYR A 90 -12.32 -7.67 -11.58
C TYR A 90 -11.49 -7.19 -12.76
N ALA A 91 -12.11 -7.20 -13.94
CA ALA A 91 -11.50 -6.88 -15.23
C ALA A 91 -12.55 -6.39 -16.24
N LEU A 92 -12.11 -5.74 -17.32
CA LEU A 92 -12.96 -5.49 -18.50
C LEU A 92 -13.18 -6.78 -19.31
N ASP A 93 -12.12 -7.55 -19.47
CA ASP A 93 -12.07 -8.76 -20.28
C ASP A 93 -12.36 -10.02 -19.44
N ALA A 94 -13.20 -10.91 -19.98
CA ALA A 94 -13.57 -12.15 -19.29
C ALA A 94 -12.40 -13.13 -19.19
N GLU A 95 -11.54 -13.17 -20.22
CA GLU A 95 -10.38 -14.05 -20.23
C GLU A 95 -9.34 -13.61 -19.18
N ALA A 96 -9.09 -12.30 -19.05
CA ALA A 96 -8.25 -11.74 -18.01
C ALA A 96 -8.76 -12.07 -16.59
N LEU A 97 -10.06 -11.97 -16.37
CA LEU A 97 -10.69 -12.35 -15.10
C LEU A 97 -10.46 -13.83 -14.77
N GLU A 98 -10.75 -14.73 -15.72
CA GLU A 98 -10.59 -16.17 -15.50
C GLU A 98 -9.12 -16.57 -15.29
N ARG A 99 -8.18 -15.99 -16.05
CA ARG A 99 -6.74 -16.24 -15.84
C ARG A 99 -6.29 -15.85 -14.43
N GLY A 100 -6.78 -14.72 -13.92
CA GLY A 100 -6.49 -14.27 -12.55
C GLY A 100 -7.07 -15.19 -11.48
N LEU A 101 -8.33 -15.57 -11.63
CA LEU A 101 -9.01 -16.49 -10.71
C LEU A 101 -8.37 -17.87 -10.71
N ASP A 102 -8.01 -18.41 -11.88
CA ASP A 102 -7.30 -19.68 -12.02
C ASP A 102 -5.94 -19.64 -11.32
N ALA A 103 -5.12 -18.61 -11.56
CA ALA A 103 -3.83 -18.44 -10.90
C ALA A 103 -3.97 -18.37 -9.37
N GLN A 104 -4.97 -17.64 -8.86
CA GLN A 104 -5.27 -17.58 -7.43
C GLN A 104 -5.71 -18.94 -6.87
N ARG A 105 -6.56 -19.70 -7.57
CA ARG A 105 -7.00 -21.04 -7.14
C ARG A 105 -5.84 -22.03 -7.09
N ARG A 106 -4.89 -21.92 -8.02
CA ARG A 106 -3.65 -22.72 -8.05
C ARG A 106 -2.58 -22.22 -7.09
N GLN A 107 -2.83 -21.11 -6.37
CA GLN A 107 -1.86 -20.42 -5.52
C GLN A 107 -0.53 -20.11 -6.25
N ASP A 108 -0.62 -19.84 -7.56
CA ASP A 108 0.51 -19.55 -8.43
C ASP A 108 0.76 -18.03 -8.43
N ASN A 109 1.57 -17.57 -7.47
CA ASN A 109 1.85 -16.14 -7.28
C ASN A 109 2.51 -15.49 -8.50
N VAL A 110 3.29 -16.25 -9.28
CA VAL A 110 3.94 -15.78 -10.50
C VAL A 110 2.89 -15.56 -11.59
N ALA A 111 2.04 -16.55 -11.85
CA ALA A 111 0.95 -16.40 -12.80
C ALA A 111 -0.04 -15.32 -12.37
N LEU A 112 -0.31 -15.18 -11.07
CA LEU A 112 -1.20 -14.17 -10.52
C LEU A 112 -0.63 -12.76 -10.69
N GLY A 113 0.67 -12.57 -10.42
CA GLY A 113 1.35 -11.29 -10.66
C GLY A 113 1.31 -10.89 -12.14
N ARG A 114 1.51 -11.85 -13.05
CA ARG A 114 1.36 -11.62 -14.50
C ARG A 114 -0.07 -11.25 -14.87
N ALA A 115 -1.05 -11.98 -14.33
CA ALA A 115 -2.47 -11.72 -14.57
C ALA A 115 -2.91 -10.34 -14.06
N LEU A 116 -2.31 -9.84 -12.97
CA LEU A 116 -2.52 -8.48 -12.44
C LEU A 116 -1.74 -7.39 -13.20
N GLY A 117 -0.90 -7.75 -14.17
CA GLY A 117 -0.11 -6.81 -14.96
C GLY A 117 1.15 -6.29 -14.25
N TYR A 118 1.67 -7.00 -13.26
CA TYR A 118 2.89 -6.57 -12.56
C TYR A 118 4.13 -6.72 -13.45
N PRO A 119 5.13 -5.81 -13.35
CA PRO A 119 6.35 -5.93 -14.14
C PRO A 119 7.11 -7.23 -13.84
N ALA A 120 7.65 -7.86 -14.88
CA ALA A 120 8.38 -9.13 -14.75
C ALA A 120 9.55 -9.07 -13.76
N CYS A 121 10.28 -7.94 -13.71
CA CYS A 121 11.35 -7.73 -12.74
C CYS A 121 10.85 -7.68 -11.29
N CYS A 122 9.65 -7.14 -11.06
CA CYS A 122 9.03 -7.09 -9.74
C CYS A 122 8.53 -8.47 -9.33
N ILE A 123 7.95 -9.23 -10.25
CA ILE A 123 7.54 -10.63 -10.00
C ILE A 123 8.77 -11.48 -9.64
N ALA A 124 9.83 -11.42 -10.45
CA ALA A 124 11.06 -12.19 -10.21
C ALA A 124 11.72 -11.85 -8.87
N ALA A 125 11.75 -10.57 -8.50
CA ALA A 125 12.27 -10.15 -7.19
C ALA A 125 11.44 -10.80 -6.06
N ASN A 126 10.11 -10.73 -6.12
CA ASN A 126 9.25 -11.30 -5.06
C ASN A 126 9.24 -12.84 -5.05
N GLU A 127 9.51 -13.51 -6.18
CA GLU A 127 9.70 -14.96 -6.24
C GLU A 127 11.04 -15.38 -5.59
N TYR A 128 12.12 -14.65 -5.87
CA TYR A 128 13.47 -14.92 -5.36
C TYR A 128 13.55 -14.88 -3.83
N PHE A 129 12.81 -13.97 -3.19
CA PHE A 129 12.79 -13.87 -1.72
C PHE A 129 11.90 -14.93 -1.05
N GLY A 130 11.30 -15.82 -1.85
CA GLY A 130 10.35 -16.80 -1.39
C GLY A 130 9.09 -16.16 -0.84
N ALA A 131 8.15 -17.01 -0.50
CA ALA A 131 6.95 -16.62 0.21
C ALA A 131 7.29 -16.40 1.73
N ALA A 132 8.44 -15.81 2.02
CA ALA A 132 8.64 -15.11 3.29
C ALA A 132 7.62 -13.96 3.31
N PRO A 133 7.07 -13.60 4.47
CA PRO A 133 5.84 -12.82 4.57
C PRO A 133 5.93 -11.59 3.69
N MET A 134 4.81 -11.29 3.06
CA MET A 134 4.51 -10.27 2.06
C MET A 134 5.04 -8.84 2.30
N THR A 135 6.00 -8.62 3.19
CA THR A 135 6.01 -7.42 3.99
C THR A 135 7.38 -6.98 4.49
N ASP A 136 8.46 -7.33 3.79
CA ASP A 136 9.71 -6.61 4.01
C ASP A 136 9.73 -5.30 3.21
N LEU A 137 8.85 -4.37 3.62
CA LEU A 137 8.87 -2.98 3.17
C LEU A 137 10.25 -2.35 3.40
N LEU A 138 10.96 -2.76 4.46
CA LEU A 138 12.35 -2.34 4.70
C LEU A 138 13.28 -2.82 3.59
N ARG A 139 13.13 -4.03 3.04
CA ARG A 139 13.94 -4.51 1.91
C ARG A 139 13.83 -3.59 0.72
N VAL A 140 12.62 -3.20 0.35
CA VAL A 140 12.39 -2.28 -0.77
C VAL A 140 13.04 -0.92 -0.47
N ALA A 141 12.94 -0.42 0.77
CA ALA A 141 13.61 0.80 1.22
C ALA A 141 15.15 0.72 1.21
N ARG A 142 15.70 -0.46 1.55
CA ARG A 142 17.15 -0.74 1.65
C ARG A 142 17.79 -1.03 0.29
N THR A 143 17.01 -1.29 -0.75
CA THR A 143 17.58 -1.61 -2.07
C THR A 143 18.25 -0.36 -2.66
N PRO A 144 19.55 -0.43 -3.02
CA PRO A 144 20.27 0.71 -3.59
C PRO A 144 19.64 1.23 -4.89
N GLY A 145 19.70 2.54 -5.10
CA GLY A 145 19.25 3.19 -6.35
C GLY A 145 18.47 4.48 -6.10
N GLY A 146 18.04 5.10 -7.20
CA GLY A 146 17.10 6.22 -7.15
C GLY A 146 15.78 5.80 -6.49
N ARG A 147 15.14 6.73 -5.79
CA ARG A 147 13.88 6.51 -5.07
C ARG A 147 12.85 7.45 -5.64
N ASP A 148 12.03 6.98 -6.56
CA ASP A 148 10.98 7.78 -7.17
C ASP A 148 9.76 7.83 -6.24
N TRP A 149 9.28 9.03 -5.91
CA TRP A 149 8.15 9.20 -4.99
C TRP A 149 6.89 8.47 -5.44
N ARG A 150 6.70 8.25 -6.75
CA ARG A 150 5.54 7.52 -7.28
C ARG A 150 5.52 6.06 -6.85
N LEU A 151 6.66 5.54 -6.39
CA LEU A 151 6.81 4.20 -5.86
C LEU A 151 6.75 4.15 -4.32
N ASN A 152 6.22 5.20 -3.67
CA ASN A 152 5.92 5.18 -2.25
C ASN A 152 4.76 4.22 -1.95
N VAL A 153 5.10 2.93 -1.82
CA VAL A 153 4.16 1.83 -1.53
C VAL A 153 3.81 1.70 -0.06
N PHE A 154 4.47 2.45 0.82
CA PHE A 154 4.26 2.35 2.27
C PHE A 154 2.88 2.88 2.68
N LEU A 155 2.22 3.64 1.80
CA LEU A 155 0.82 4.05 1.95
C LEU A 155 -0.19 3.03 1.40
N THR A 156 0.27 1.96 0.73
CA THR A 156 -0.59 0.89 0.20
C THR A 156 -1.01 -0.11 1.28
N GLU A 157 -0.13 -0.39 2.25
CA GLU A 157 -0.34 -1.50 3.16
C GLU A 157 -1.14 -1.11 4.40
N MET A 158 -2.37 -1.61 4.45
CA MET A 158 -2.89 -2.21 5.66
C MET A 158 -3.68 -3.47 5.28
N GLU A 159 -2.97 -4.60 5.16
CA GLU A 159 -3.61 -5.92 5.32
C GLU A 159 -3.94 -6.15 6.81
N VAL A 160 -4.91 -5.37 7.30
CA VAL A 160 -5.99 -5.85 8.18
C VAL A 160 -7.22 -5.00 7.81
N GLY A 161 -7.80 -5.28 6.65
CA GLY A 161 -9.15 -4.86 6.24
C GLY A 161 -9.37 -3.38 5.89
N ARG A 162 -8.33 -2.52 5.82
CA ARG A 162 -8.51 -1.07 5.68
C ARG A 162 -7.44 -0.32 4.87
N GLY A 163 -7.04 -0.84 3.71
CA GLY A 163 -6.06 -0.19 2.82
C GLY A 163 -6.35 1.30 2.56
N SER A 164 -5.30 2.10 2.36
CA SER A 164 -5.40 3.53 2.00
C SER A 164 -5.49 3.66 0.48
N PRO A 165 -6.28 4.61 -0.07
CA PRO A 165 -6.31 4.85 -1.51
C PRO A 165 -5.08 5.63 -2.00
N TYR A 166 -4.22 6.11 -1.10
CA TYR A 166 -3.11 7.00 -1.44
C TYR A 166 -1.90 6.22 -1.96
N TYR A 167 -2.01 5.65 -3.15
CA TYR A 167 -0.92 4.95 -3.83
C TYR A 167 -1.04 5.05 -5.35
N LEU A 168 0.06 4.77 -6.04
CA LEU A 168 0.08 4.67 -7.50
C LEU A 168 0.43 3.26 -7.99
N ILE A 169 0.86 2.35 -7.11
CA ILE A 169 1.11 0.94 -7.45
C ILE A 169 0.58 0.02 -6.35
N SER A 170 0.04 -1.14 -6.71
CA SER A 170 -0.49 -2.15 -5.78
C SER A 170 0.42 -3.38 -5.61
N HIS A 171 1.70 -3.25 -5.94
CA HIS A 171 2.70 -4.31 -5.89
C HIS A 171 4.00 -3.79 -5.28
N PHE A 172 4.82 -4.68 -4.73
CA PHE A 172 6.15 -4.30 -4.28
C PHE A 172 7.09 -4.19 -5.48
N PRO A 173 7.67 -3.00 -5.73
CA PRO A 173 8.64 -2.87 -6.79
C PRO A 173 9.93 -3.62 -6.41
N CYS A 174 10.69 -4.08 -7.40
CA CYS A 174 12.00 -4.71 -7.13
C CYS A 174 12.99 -3.76 -6.44
N HIS A 175 12.84 -2.45 -6.67
CA HIS A 175 13.47 -1.35 -5.94
C HIS A 175 12.67 -0.05 -6.14
N LEU A 176 12.87 0.97 -5.31
CA LEU A 176 12.13 2.24 -5.36
C LEU A 176 12.42 3.13 -6.59
N GLY A 177 13.27 2.68 -7.52
CA GLY A 177 13.57 3.36 -8.78
C GLY A 177 13.22 2.52 -10.01
N CYS A 178 12.40 1.47 -9.84
CA CYS A 178 12.07 0.52 -10.91
C CYS A 178 11.37 1.24 -12.07
N ARG A 179 12.05 1.40 -13.21
CA ARG A 179 11.53 2.13 -14.38
C ARG A 179 10.16 1.62 -14.82
N ALA A 180 9.96 0.31 -14.92
CA ALA A 180 8.67 -0.26 -15.34
C ALA A 180 7.52 0.10 -14.38
N SER A 181 7.77 0.10 -13.06
CA SER A 181 6.77 0.53 -12.08
C SER A 181 6.56 2.05 -12.14
N VAL A 182 7.63 2.83 -12.35
CA VAL A 182 7.55 4.29 -12.49
C VAL A 182 6.72 4.68 -13.71
N ASP A 183 6.94 4.01 -14.85
CA ASP A 183 6.21 4.29 -16.09
C ASP A 183 4.71 3.98 -15.91
N TYR A 184 4.38 2.86 -15.26
CA TYR A 184 3.00 2.53 -14.89
C TYR A 184 2.39 3.58 -13.93
N ALA A 185 3.10 3.94 -12.87
CA ALA A 185 2.64 4.91 -11.88
C ALA A 185 2.44 6.30 -12.50
N ALA A 186 3.31 6.70 -13.43
CA ALA A 186 3.18 7.93 -14.20
C ALA A 186 1.92 7.92 -15.08
N ALA A 187 1.69 6.83 -15.81
CA ALA A 187 0.49 6.69 -16.65
C ALA A 187 -0.80 6.70 -15.80
N LEU A 188 -0.80 6.05 -14.63
CA LEU A 188 -1.93 6.08 -13.73
C LEU A 188 -2.17 7.49 -13.15
N LEU A 189 -1.12 8.22 -12.81
CA LEU A 189 -1.24 9.59 -12.33
C LEU A 189 -1.89 10.50 -13.38
N GLU A 190 -1.58 10.35 -14.66
CA GLU A 190 -2.26 11.09 -15.74
C GLU A 190 -3.76 10.76 -15.80
N VAL A 191 -4.13 9.48 -15.67
CA VAL A 191 -5.54 9.07 -15.59
C VAL A 191 -6.23 9.70 -14.39
N LEU A 192 -5.56 9.78 -13.24
CA LEU A 192 -6.10 10.40 -12.03
C LEU A 192 -6.19 11.92 -12.17
N ARG A 193 -5.26 12.59 -12.85
CA ARG A 193 -5.34 14.04 -13.12
C ARG A 193 -6.56 14.40 -13.98
N ASP A 194 -6.88 13.55 -14.95
CA ASP A 194 -8.08 13.69 -15.79
C ASP A 194 -9.37 13.39 -14.99
N ALA A 195 -9.44 12.23 -14.34
CA ALA A 195 -10.67 11.75 -13.72
C ALA A 195 -10.96 12.35 -12.33
N ALA A 196 -9.93 12.65 -11.54
CA ALA A 196 -10.03 13.08 -10.14
C ALA A 196 -8.90 14.06 -9.77
N PRO A 197 -8.83 15.27 -10.39
CA PRO A 197 -7.69 16.18 -10.28
C PRO A 197 -7.35 16.59 -8.85
N ALA A 198 -8.36 16.78 -7.99
CA ALA A 198 -8.14 17.11 -6.58
C ALA A 198 -7.46 15.96 -5.81
N PHE A 199 -7.79 14.70 -6.13
CA PHE A 199 -7.16 13.54 -5.53
C PHE A 199 -5.73 13.32 -6.07
N ALA A 200 -5.51 13.53 -7.37
CA ALA A 200 -4.18 13.49 -7.96
C ALA A 200 -3.25 14.53 -7.29
N ALA A 201 -3.71 15.78 -7.12
CA ALA A 201 -2.95 16.80 -6.43
C ALA A 201 -2.63 16.42 -4.96
N GLN A 202 -3.53 15.68 -4.29
CA GLN A 202 -3.24 15.15 -2.96
C GLN A 202 -2.14 14.09 -2.99
N LEU A 203 -2.16 13.16 -3.96
CA LEU A 203 -1.10 12.17 -4.13
C LEU A 203 0.26 12.83 -4.39
N GLU A 204 0.31 13.80 -5.29
CA GLU A 204 1.54 14.54 -5.63
C GLU A 204 2.12 15.31 -4.44
N ARG A 205 1.27 15.69 -3.48
CA ARG A 205 1.72 16.31 -2.23
C ARG A 205 2.15 15.29 -1.18
N LEU A 206 1.47 14.14 -1.11
CA LEU A 206 1.66 13.16 -0.04
C LEU A 206 2.77 12.14 -0.32
N LEU A 207 2.83 11.63 -1.54
CA LEU A 207 3.75 10.55 -1.90
C LEU A 207 5.24 10.93 -1.88
N PRO A 208 5.65 12.20 -2.16
CA PRO A 208 7.03 12.63 -1.97
C PRO A 208 7.48 12.77 -0.52
N LEU A 209 6.56 12.73 0.45
CA LEU A 209 6.91 12.93 1.84
C LEU A 209 7.86 11.82 2.32
N PRO A 210 8.94 12.18 3.04
CA PRO A 210 9.88 11.20 3.55
C PRO A 210 9.22 10.34 4.64
N LEU A 211 9.69 9.09 4.74
CA LEU A 211 9.20 8.12 5.69
C LEU A 211 10.35 7.67 6.59
N LEU A 212 10.14 7.69 7.90
CA LEU A 212 11.05 7.10 8.87
C LEU A 212 10.51 5.71 9.24
N LEU A 213 11.23 4.65 8.87
CA LEU A 213 10.87 3.26 9.17
C LEU A 213 11.66 2.79 10.39
N ARG A 214 11.09 1.91 11.20
CA ARG A 214 11.77 1.27 12.33
C ARG A 214 11.77 -0.24 12.22
N ASP A 215 12.95 -0.85 12.23
CA ASP A 215 13.14 -2.30 12.32
C ASP A 215 12.65 -2.83 13.68
N GLU A 216 11.78 -3.84 13.64
CA GLU A 216 11.27 -4.53 14.83
C GLU A 216 11.92 -5.91 14.90
N GLU A 217 12.83 -6.10 15.87
CA GLU A 217 13.57 -7.36 16.08
C GLU A 217 12.65 -8.54 16.45
N GLU A 218 11.51 -8.27 17.10
CA GLU A 218 10.47 -9.26 17.36
C GLU A 218 9.07 -8.69 17.08
N PRO A 219 8.29 -9.29 16.16
CA PRO A 219 6.90 -8.92 15.95
C PRO A 219 6.11 -9.26 17.22
N PRO A 220 5.30 -8.33 17.79
CA PRO A 220 4.38 -8.67 18.86
C PRO A 220 3.53 -9.88 18.44
N GLU A 221 3.21 -10.80 19.36
CA GLU A 221 2.42 -12.01 19.04
C GLU A 221 1.10 -11.72 18.31
N ALA A 222 0.56 -10.50 18.46
CA ALA A 222 -0.64 -9.99 17.78
C ALA A 222 -0.43 -9.55 16.31
N ARG A 223 0.80 -9.55 15.78
CA ARG A 223 1.16 -9.19 14.39
C ARG A 223 1.63 -10.39 13.56
N ARG A 224 1.14 -11.60 13.88
CA ARG A 224 1.43 -12.81 13.09
C ARG A 224 0.88 -12.76 11.65
N TYR A 225 0.04 -11.77 11.32
CA TYR A 225 -0.48 -11.52 9.98
C TYR A 225 -0.40 -10.02 9.69
N GLY A 226 0.39 -9.64 8.70
CA GLY A 226 0.61 -8.25 8.32
C GLY A 226 1.93 -7.69 8.84
N ASN A 227 2.66 -7.08 7.91
CA ASN A 227 3.77 -6.16 8.05
C ASN A 227 4.79 -6.38 9.16
N PHE A 228 5.86 -7.13 8.84
CA PHE A 228 7.07 -7.17 9.65
C PHE A 228 7.94 -5.94 9.36
N GLY A 229 8.49 -5.34 10.42
CA GLY A 229 9.73 -4.57 10.34
C GLY A 229 9.64 -3.07 10.07
N ALA A 230 8.49 -2.40 10.03
CA ALA A 230 8.49 -0.94 9.88
C ALA A 230 7.37 -0.24 10.64
N GLN A 231 7.71 0.44 11.74
CA GLN A 231 6.88 1.56 12.20
C GLN A 231 7.26 2.81 11.39
N LEU A 232 6.27 3.41 10.72
CA LEU A 232 6.39 4.65 9.97
C LEU A 232 6.35 5.85 10.92
N TYR A 233 7.26 6.80 10.77
CA TYR A 233 7.29 8.08 11.48
C TYR A 233 7.61 9.17 10.44
N GLY A 234 7.23 10.41 10.68
CA GLY A 234 7.46 11.49 9.72
C GLY A 234 7.74 12.80 10.43
N GLY A 235 8.66 13.59 9.86
CA GLY A 235 9.01 14.95 10.31
C GLY A 235 8.42 16.01 9.38
N ALA A 236 8.32 17.26 9.87
CA ALA A 236 7.42 18.25 9.32
C ALA A 236 8.01 19.32 8.38
N VAL A 237 7.24 19.67 7.35
CA VAL A 237 7.30 20.95 6.62
C VAL A 237 5.85 21.40 6.33
N GLY A 238 5.35 22.42 7.04
CA GLY A 238 4.03 23.05 6.78
C GLY A 238 2.78 22.27 7.26
N ASP A 239 1.59 22.78 6.90
CA ASP A 239 0.24 22.35 7.34
C ASP A 239 -0.20 20.93 6.88
N ALA A 240 0.71 19.96 6.81
CA ALA A 240 0.43 18.57 6.45
C ALA A 240 0.73 17.62 7.61
N VAL A 241 -0.12 16.60 7.76
CA VAL A 241 -0.16 15.65 8.88
C VAL A 241 0.52 14.32 8.53
N PHE A 242 1.26 13.76 9.49
CA PHE A 242 2.18 12.61 9.37
C PHE A 242 1.54 11.26 9.74
N TYR A 243 2.08 10.15 9.21
CA TYR A 243 1.55 8.80 9.40
C TYR A 243 2.48 7.91 10.25
N GLN A 244 1.99 7.52 11.43
CA GLN A 244 2.35 6.26 12.11
C GLN A 244 1.06 5.45 12.23
N GLY A 245 0.79 4.57 11.25
CA GLY A 245 -0.57 4.05 11.10
C GLY A 245 -1.59 5.19 10.93
N TRP A 246 -2.87 4.87 10.96
CA TRP A 246 -3.98 5.80 10.66
C TRP A 246 -4.22 6.89 11.73
N ARG A 247 -3.18 7.40 12.39
CA ARG A 247 -3.31 8.58 13.25
C ARG A 247 -2.27 9.64 12.87
N PRO A 248 -2.71 10.91 12.74
CA PRO A 248 -1.82 12.05 12.91
C PRO A 248 -0.94 11.80 14.13
N LEU A 249 0.37 12.09 14.06
CA LEU A 249 1.16 12.26 15.28
C LEU A 249 0.45 13.28 16.14
N ARG A 250 -0.18 12.82 17.23
CA ARG A 250 -0.72 13.69 18.25
C ARG A 250 0.47 14.25 19.01
N SER A 251 0.31 15.43 19.61
CA SER A 251 1.28 15.95 20.58
C SER A 251 1.53 15.01 21.77
N SER A 252 0.81 13.89 21.89
CA SER A 252 0.96 12.85 22.89
C SER A 252 1.75 11.62 22.41
N ASP A 253 2.03 11.49 21.11
CA ASP A 253 2.68 10.31 20.57
C ASP A 253 4.17 10.33 20.92
N ARG A 254 4.64 9.19 21.43
CA ARG A 254 5.99 9.04 21.96
C ARG A 254 6.76 8.07 21.06
N LEU A 255 7.89 8.50 20.52
CA LEU A 255 9.00 7.58 20.31
C LEU A 255 9.39 7.01 21.70
N PRO A 256 9.92 5.78 21.77
CA PRO A 256 10.39 5.21 23.05
C PRO A 256 11.31 6.16 23.83
N GLU A 257 12.02 7.05 23.12
CA GLU A 257 13.03 7.96 23.65
C GLU A 257 12.64 9.46 23.57
N ALA A 258 11.56 9.85 22.89
CA ALA A 258 11.17 11.26 22.75
C ALA A 258 9.70 11.52 22.42
N ARG A 259 9.20 12.68 22.83
CA ARG A 259 7.94 13.25 22.33
C ARG A 259 8.23 14.02 21.05
N LEU A 260 7.60 13.63 19.94
CA LEU A 260 7.63 14.42 18.70
C LEU A 260 6.49 15.43 18.73
N ASP A 261 6.82 16.71 18.61
CA ASP A 261 5.83 17.75 18.38
C ASP A 261 5.70 18.02 16.87
N GLN A 262 4.53 18.49 16.43
CA GLN A 262 4.33 18.95 15.05
C GLN A 262 5.33 20.08 14.75
N GLY A 263 6.07 19.94 13.65
CA GLY A 263 7.13 20.89 13.26
C GLY A 263 8.55 20.38 13.49
N ASP A 264 8.73 19.31 14.27
CA ASP A 264 10.06 18.78 14.56
C ASP A 264 10.70 18.20 13.28
N CYS A 265 12.03 18.38 13.17
CA CYS A 265 12.81 18.01 11.99
C CYS A 265 13.64 16.75 12.28
N ILE A 266 13.78 15.88 11.28
CA ILE A 266 14.73 14.75 11.34
C ILE A 266 15.89 15.07 10.42
N ALA A 267 17.11 15.08 10.95
CA ALA A 267 18.32 15.34 10.22
C ALA A 267 19.32 14.20 10.41
N TRP A 268 20.06 13.88 9.37
CA TRP A 268 21.24 13.02 9.50
C TRP A 268 22.35 13.79 10.23
N GLN A 269 22.88 13.21 11.30
CA GLN A 269 24.11 13.68 11.93
C GLN A 269 25.06 12.50 12.14
N GLU A 270 26.19 12.53 11.43
CA GLU A 270 27.17 11.43 11.42
C GLU A 270 26.51 10.11 10.99
N GLU A 271 26.41 9.14 11.91
CA GLU A 271 25.83 7.82 11.69
C GLU A 271 24.41 7.69 12.28
N ASP A 272 23.86 8.75 12.89
CA ASP A 272 22.55 8.74 13.56
C ASP A 272 21.53 9.65 12.85
N LEU A 273 20.25 9.38 13.14
CA LEU A 273 19.14 10.27 12.82
C LEU A 273 18.79 11.12 14.03
N CYS A 274 19.09 12.43 13.99
CA CYS A 274 18.75 13.35 15.07
C CYS A 274 17.36 13.97 14.85
N VAL A 275 16.56 13.99 15.90
CA VAL A 275 15.30 14.73 15.95
C VAL A 275 15.58 16.10 16.58
N LEU A 276 15.26 17.17 15.87
CA LEU A 276 15.41 18.56 16.30
C LEU A 276 14.05 19.19 16.57
N SER A 277 13.91 19.87 17.71
CA SER A 277 12.67 20.55 18.05
C SER A 277 12.39 21.73 17.12
N ALA A 278 11.17 21.81 16.61
CA ALA A 278 10.67 22.94 15.82
C ALA A 278 10.77 24.28 16.59
N ARG A 279 10.63 24.22 17.92
CA ARG A 279 10.48 25.41 18.76
C ARG A 279 11.79 26.15 18.97
N ASN A 280 12.90 25.42 19.02
CA ASN A 280 14.20 25.97 19.43
C ASN A 280 15.41 25.35 18.71
N GLY A 281 15.20 24.42 17.78
CA GLY A 281 16.24 23.75 17.01
C GLY A 281 17.13 22.80 17.81
N ARG A 282 16.83 22.53 19.09
CA ARG A 282 17.64 21.65 19.92
C ARG A 282 17.34 20.19 19.64
N GLU A 283 18.34 19.34 19.74
CA GLU A 283 18.18 17.88 19.69
C GLU A 283 17.27 17.43 20.84
N VAL A 284 16.22 16.68 20.50
CA VAL A 284 15.28 16.07 21.45
C VAL A 284 15.36 14.54 21.45
N ALA A 285 15.92 13.96 20.39
CA ALA A 285 16.21 12.53 20.30
C ALA A 285 17.33 12.26 19.30
N ARG A 286 17.97 11.10 19.47
CA ARG A 286 18.95 10.52 18.57
C ARG A 286 18.51 9.08 18.28
N LEU A 287 18.32 8.77 17.02
CA LEU A 287 17.73 7.54 16.55
C LEU A 287 18.80 6.70 15.84
N PRO A 288 19.16 5.52 16.39
CA PRO A 288 20.19 4.66 15.83
C PRO A 288 19.83 4.14 14.42
N THR A 289 20.72 4.27 13.44
CA THR A 289 20.43 3.90 12.05
C THR A 289 20.42 2.40 11.78
N GLU A 290 20.90 1.60 12.72
CA GLU A 290 20.74 0.15 12.72
C GLU A 290 19.30 -0.28 13.00
N ARG A 291 18.48 0.60 13.59
CA ARG A 291 17.05 0.35 13.87
C ARG A 291 16.12 1.30 13.13
N TRP A 292 16.59 2.46 12.70
CA TRP A 292 15.78 3.53 12.13
C TRP A 292 16.26 3.88 10.71
N HIS A 293 15.33 3.96 9.77
CA HIS A 293 15.64 4.16 8.35
C HIS A 293 14.84 5.33 7.78
N LEU A 294 15.51 6.40 7.40
CA LEU A 294 14.88 7.50 6.67
C LEU A 294 14.86 7.19 5.15
N VAL A 295 13.66 7.05 4.61
CA VAL A 295 13.37 6.90 3.19
C VAL A 295 12.91 8.24 2.63
N ALA A 296 13.86 8.98 2.06
CA ALA A 296 13.55 10.16 1.25
C ALA A 296 13.34 9.75 -0.21
N PHE A 297 12.32 10.33 -0.83
CA PHE A 297 12.03 10.17 -2.25
C PHE A 297 12.54 11.39 -3.05
N GLN A 298 12.84 11.16 -4.32
CA GLN A 298 13.26 12.11 -5.34
C GLN A 298 12.09 12.45 -6.26
#